data_AF-A0A960PS88-F1
#
_entry.id   AF-A0A960PS88-F1
#
_cell.length_a   1.000
_cell.length_b   1.000
_cell.length_c   1.000
_cell.angle_alpha   90.00
_cell.angle_beta   90.00
_cell.angle_gamma   90.00
#
_symmetry.space_group_name_H-M   'P 1'
#
loop_
_entity.id
_entity.type
_entity.pdbx_description
1 polymer ?
#
loop_
_entity_poly.entity_id
_entity_poly.type
_entity_poly.pdbx_seq_one_letter_code
_entity_poly.pdbx_strand_id
1 'polypeptide(L)'
;MANGKLDRRTLAAKAAEQASARSEEAPRTAEEATLRRLWSEVLGLPEEAISVSRSFFHLGGHSLTATRLAALVRKTLEVELPLPEIFARPTVAEQAALL
;
A
#
# COMPACT_ATOMS: atom_id res chain seq x y z
N MET A 1 30.41 14.97 -1.57
CA MET A 1 29.17 14.49 -0.94
C MET A 1 28.04 15.43 -1.34
N ALA A 2 26.82 14.90 -1.50
CA ALA A 2 25.58 15.56 -1.91
C ALA A 2 25.24 15.50 -3.42
N ASN A 3 24.36 14.56 -3.80
CA ASN A 3 23.14 14.86 -4.55
C ASN A 3 22.19 13.64 -4.55
N GLY A 4 21.47 13.43 -3.45
CA GLY A 4 20.41 12.40 -3.33
C GLY A 4 19.10 12.85 -4.00
N LYS A 5 19.17 13.22 -5.27
CA LYS A 5 18.12 13.96 -5.97
C LYS A 5 17.77 13.34 -7.32
N LEU A 6 17.53 12.03 -7.34
CA LEU A 6 17.04 11.22 -8.48
C LEU A 6 16.68 9.85 -7.85
N ASP A 7 15.44 9.37 -7.74
CA ASP A 7 14.67 8.79 -8.85
C ASP A 7 13.21 8.43 -8.47
N ARG A 8 12.63 9.05 -7.43
CA ARG A 8 11.27 8.69 -6.95
C ARG A 8 10.12 8.96 -7.94
N ARG A 9 10.35 9.77 -8.98
CA ARG A 9 9.32 10.15 -9.96
C ARG A 9 9.23 9.23 -11.17
N THR A 10 10.27 8.45 -11.46
CA THR A 10 10.35 7.62 -12.68
C THR A 10 9.79 6.21 -12.44
N LEU A 11 9.83 5.71 -11.21
CA LEU A 11 9.32 4.38 -10.85
C LEU A 11 7.78 4.29 -10.84
N ALA A 12 7.10 5.38 -10.49
CA ALA A 12 5.65 5.45 -10.38
C ALA A 12 4.90 5.09 -11.67
N ALA A 13 5.47 5.44 -12.82
CA ALA A 13 4.80 5.28 -14.12
C ALA A 13 4.80 3.84 -14.64
N LYS A 14 5.76 3.00 -14.21
CA LYS A 14 5.82 1.59 -14.65
C LYS A 14 4.95 0.64 -13.82
N ALA A 15 4.65 1.00 -12.56
CA ALA A 15 3.77 0.21 -11.70
C ALA A 15 2.29 0.30 -12.13
N ALA A 16 1.86 1.45 -12.64
CA ALA A 16 0.47 1.69 -13.04
C ALA A 16 0.00 0.81 -14.22
N GLU A 17 0.89 0.47 -15.16
CA GLU A 17 0.54 -0.39 -16.31
C GLU A 17 0.36 -1.87 -15.94
N GLN A 18 0.84 -2.32 -14.77
CA GLN A 18 0.69 -3.69 -14.32
C GLN A 18 -0.58 -3.92 -13.46
N ALA A 19 -1.20 -2.84 -12.97
CA ALA A 19 -2.34 -2.89 -12.05
C ALA A 19 -3.68 -3.26 -12.72
N SER A 20 -3.74 -3.33 -14.05
CA SER A 20 -5.01 -3.54 -14.80
C SER A 20 -5.36 -5.01 -15.06
N ALA A 21 -4.59 -5.98 -14.56
CA ALA A 21 -4.72 -7.38 -15.00
C ALA A 21 -4.66 -8.44 -13.90
N ARG A 22 -5.42 -8.33 -12.81
CA ARG A 22 -5.85 -9.51 -11.99
C ARG A 22 -6.74 -9.13 -10.81
N SER A 23 -7.89 -9.78 -10.73
CA SER A 23 -8.93 -9.49 -9.72
C SER A 23 -8.71 -10.14 -8.35
N GLU A 24 -7.78 -11.08 -8.19
CA GLU A 24 -7.57 -11.83 -6.93
C GLU A 24 -6.09 -12.18 -6.76
N GLU A 25 -5.24 -11.16 -6.70
CA GLU A 25 -3.81 -11.40 -6.54
C GLU A 25 -3.43 -11.57 -5.07
N ALA A 26 -2.83 -12.73 -4.79
CA ALA A 26 -2.06 -12.95 -3.59
C ALA A 26 -0.82 -12.02 -3.58
N PRO A 27 -0.37 -11.59 -2.39
CA PRO A 27 0.86 -10.81 -2.26
C PRO A 27 2.05 -11.56 -2.86
N ARG A 28 2.86 -10.86 -3.64
CA ARG A 28 4.05 -11.42 -4.31
C ARG A 28 5.33 -11.15 -3.51
N THR A 29 5.34 -10.11 -2.66
CA THR A 29 6.46 -9.75 -1.77
C THR A 29 6.08 -9.83 -0.28
N ALA A 30 7.09 -9.84 0.60
CA ALA A 30 6.88 -9.86 2.05
C ALA A 30 6.23 -8.55 2.54
N GLU A 31 6.57 -7.44 1.91
CA GLU A 31 6.01 -6.11 2.16
C GLU A 31 4.52 -6.07 1.79
N GLU A 32 4.13 -6.62 0.64
CA GLU A 32 2.72 -6.75 0.23
C GLU A 32 1.95 -7.63 1.22
N ALA A 33 2.52 -8.76 1.63
CA ALA A 33 1.89 -9.65 2.60
C ALA A 33 1.69 -8.96 3.95
N THR A 34 2.69 -8.21 4.40
CA THR A 34 2.61 -7.43 5.64
C THR A 34 1.57 -6.33 5.53
N LEU A 35 1.58 -5.54 4.45
CA LEU A 35 0.58 -4.49 4.22
C LEU A 35 -0.84 -5.04 4.12
N ARG A 36 -1.06 -6.16 3.43
CA ARG A 36 -2.36 -6.84 3.36
C ARG A 36 -2.85 -7.24 4.76
N ARG A 37 -1.97 -7.79 5.59
CA ARG A 37 -2.28 -8.11 6.98
C ARG A 37 -2.61 -6.86 7.79
N LEU A 38 -1.86 -5.78 7.63
CA LEU A 38 -2.16 -4.52 8.31
C LEU A 38 -3.50 -3.94 7.85
N TRP A 39 -3.83 -4.03 6.57
CA TRP A 39 -5.13 -3.64 6.06
C TRP A 39 -6.26 -4.47 6.66
N SER A 40 -6.08 -5.79 6.76
CA SER A 40 -7.01 -6.72 7.42
C SER A 40 -7.32 -6.28 8.84
N GLU A 41 -6.29 -5.97 9.63
CA GLU A 41 -6.43 -5.51 11.02
C GLU A 41 -7.19 -4.17 11.12
N VAL A 42 -6.93 -3.25 10.20
CA VAL A 42 -7.48 -1.90 10.26
C VAL A 42 -8.91 -1.83 9.70
N LEU A 43 -9.20 -2.58 8.64
CA LEU A 43 -10.51 -2.64 8.01
C LEU A 43 -11.44 -3.65 8.70
N GLY A 44 -10.89 -4.55 9.52
CA GLY A 44 -11.65 -5.64 10.14
C GLY A 44 -12.18 -6.66 9.12
N LEU A 45 -11.49 -6.81 7.99
CA LEU A 45 -11.83 -7.74 6.91
C LEU A 45 -10.83 -8.90 6.91
N PRO A 46 -11.22 -10.11 6.50
CA PRO A 46 -10.26 -11.21 6.37
C PRO A 46 -9.28 -10.91 5.24
N GLU A 47 -8.02 -11.34 5.39
CA GLU A 47 -6.95 -11.11 4.40
C GLU A 47 -7.30 -11.59 2.99
N GLU A 48 -8.10 -12.66 2.88
CA GLU A 48 -8.59 -13.19 1.60
C GLU A 48 -9.54 -12.25 0.86
N ALA A 49 -10.25 -11.37 1.57
CA ALA A 49 -11.11 -10.36 0.97
C ALA A 49 -10.31 -9.13 0.47
N ILE A 50 -9.02 -9.05 0.79
CA ILE A 50 -8.14 -7.93 0.49
C ILE A 50 -7.20 -8.33 -0.64
N SER A 51 -7.60 -8.01 -1.87
CA SER A 51 -6.75 -8.17 -3.06
C SER A 51 -5.71 -7.05 -3.14
N VAL A 52 -4.48 -7.35 -3.53
CA VAL A 52 -3.39 -6.37 -3.53
C VAL A 52 -3.58 -5.22 -4.52
N SER A 53 -4.38 -5.46 -5.56
CA SER A 53 -4.74 -4.51 -6.61
C SER A 53 -6.07 -3.79 -6.31
N ARG A 54 -6.73 -4.12 -5.19
CA ARG A 54 -8.01 -3.52 -4.81
C ARG A 54 -7.79 -2.26 -3.99
N SER A 55 -8.58 -1.23 -4.33
CA SER A 55 -8.54 0.05 -3.64
C SER A 55 -9.00 -0.08 -2.18
N PHE A 56 -8.23 0.51 -1.26
CA PHE A 56 -8.50 0.65 0.16
C PHE A 56 -9.90 1.23 0.41
N PHE A 57 -10.27 2.25 -0.36
CA PHE A 57 -11.56 2.92 -0.24
C PHE A 57 -12.73 2.03 -0.69
N HIS A 58 -12.52 1.15 -1.68
CA HIS A 58 -13.53 0.16 -2.11
C HIS A 58 -13.78 -0.95 -1.08
N LEU A 59 -12.87 -1.13 -0.13
CA LEU A 59 -13.02 -2.08 0.97
C LEU A 59 -13.62 -1.43 2.23
N GLY A 60 -14.05 -0.17 2.15
CA GLY A 60 -14.56 0.58 3.32
C GLY A 60 -13.48 1.37 4.06
N GLY A 61 -12.28 1.50 3.49
CA GLY A 61 -11.25 2.38 3.99
C GLY A 61 -11.64 3.86 3.92
N HIS A 62 -11.23 4.63 4.92
CA HIS A 62 -11.50 6.07 5.05
C HIS A 62 -10.36 6.75 5.83
N SER A 63 -10.41 8.08 6.02
CA SER A 63 -9.29 8.85 6.58
C SER A 63 -8.80 8.35 7.96
N LEU A 64 -9.71 7.88 8.82
CA LEU A 64 -9.34 7.36 10.14
C LEU A 64 -8.62 6.02 10.04
N THR A 65 -9.11 5.10 9.19
CA THR A 65 -8.45 3.82 8.96
C THR A 65 -7.13 4.00 8.22
N ALA A 66 -7.04 4.92 7.25
CA ALA A 66 -5.78 5.29 6.60
C ALA A 66 -4.74 5.85 7.59
N THR A 67 -5.17 6.69 8.54
CA THR A 67 -4.29 7.20 9.61
C THR A 67 -3.82 6.09 10.54
N ARG A 68 -4.71 5.15 10.91
CA ARG A 68 -4.33 3.97 11.71
C ARG A 68 -3.35 3.08 10.97
N LEU A 69 -3.57 2.86 9.67
CA LEU A 69 -2.68 2.10 8.81
C LEU A 69 -1.28 2.72 8.79
N ALA A 70 -1.17 4.03 8.56
CA ALA A 70 0.11 4.73 8.58
C ALA A 70 0.87 4.53 9.91
N ALA A 71 0.16 4.61 11.04
CA ALA A 71 0.75 4.37 12.36
C ALA A 71 1.22 2.92 12.55
N LEU A 72 0.47 1.94 12.05
CA LEU A 72 0.84 0.52 12.12
C LEU A 72 2.01 0.18 11.20
N VAL A 73 2.03 0.71 9.98
CA VAL A 73 3.16 0.56 9.05
C VAL A 73 4.43 1.09 9.70
N ARG A 74 4.39 2.29 10.28
CA ARG A 74 5.52 2.86 11.03
C ARG A 74 5.96 2.00 12.21
N LYS A 75 5.03 1.36 12.93
CA LYS A 75 5.35 0.51 14.08
C LYS A 75 5.92 -0.85 13.68
N THR A 76 5.42 -1.44 12.59
CA THR A 76 5.74 -2.82 12.19
C THR A 76 6.92 -2.87 11.22
N LEU A 77 7.00 -1.93 10.29
CA LEU A 77 8.01 -1.89 9.23
C LEU A 77 9.08 -0.83 9.50
N GLU A 78 8.92 0.00 10.54
CA GLU A 78 9.82 1.12 10.86
C GLU A 78 9.95 2.15 9.72
N VAL A 79 9.03 2.12 8.74
CA VAL A 79 8.97 3.02 7.59
C VAL A 79 7.79 3.97 7.73
N GLU A 80 7.97 5.22 7.34
CA GLU A 80 6.89 6.20 7.29
C GLU A 80 6.13 6.08 5.96
N LEU A 81 4.84 5.75 6.04
CA LEU A 81 3.91 5.80 4.91
C LEU A 81 3.00 7.04 5.06
N PRO A 82 3.29 8.14 4.33
CA PRO A 82 2.54 9.38 4.48
C PRO A 82 1.09 9.18 4.06
N LEU A 83 0.16 9.82 4.79
CA LEU A 83 -1.26 9.79 4.44
C LEU A 83 -1.52 10.21 2.98
N PRO A 84 -0.90 11.27 2.42
CA PRO A 84 -1.07 11.64 1.00
C PRO A 84 -0.72 10.51 0.03
N GLU A 85 0.29 9.70 0.35
CA GLU A 85 0.67 8.55 -0.49
C GLU A 85 -0.37 7.43 -0.42
N ILE A 86 -0.98 7.18 0.76
CA ILE A 86 -2.08 6.23 0.90
C ILE A 86 -3.28 6.62 0.03
N PHE A 87 -3.57 7.92 -0.09
CA PHE A 87 -4.63 8.43 -0.95
C PHE A 87 -4.25 8.42 -2.44
N ALA A 88 -3.01 8.76 -2.77
CA ALA A 88 -2.52 8.77 -4.15
C ALA A 88 -2.35 7.36 -4.72
N ARG A 89 -2.02 6.40 -3.86
CA ARG A 89 -1.79 4.98 -4.15
C ARG A 89 -2.68 4.14 -3.25
N PRO A 90 -3.96 4.00 -3.62
CA PRO A 90 -4.94 3.38 -2.75
C PRO A 90 -4.88 1.86 -2.77
N THR A 91 -3.83 1.22 -3.30
CA THR A 91 -3.71 -0.24 -3.40
C THR A 91 -2.51 -0.76 -2.60
N VAL A 92 -2.55 -2.03 -2.17
CA VAL A 92 -1.45 -2.64 -1.41
C VAL A 92 -0.19 -2.72 -2.27
N ALA A 93 -0.32 -3.13 -3.54
CA ALA A 93 0.80 -3.26 -4.44
C ALA A 93 1.53 -1.92 -4.66
N GLU A 94 0.79 -0.82 -4.83
CA GLU A 94 1.38 0.50 -5.00
C GLU A 94 1.98 1.05 -3.70
N GLN A 95 1.37 0.77 -2.54
CA GLN A 95 1.94 1.16 -1.24
C GLN A 95 3.20 0.38 -0.92
N ALA A 96 3.24 -0.91 -1.25
CA ALA A 96 4.41 -1.76 -1.05
C ALA A 96 5.60 -1.26 -1.87
N ALA A 97 5.37 -0.72 -3.07
CA ALA A 97 6.42 -0.15 -3.90
C ALA A 97 7.08 1.13 -3.33
N LEU A 98 6.55 1.69 -2.24
CA LEU A 98 7.12 2.86 -1.55
C LEU A 98 7.99 2.48 -0.35
N LEU A 99 7.89 1.24 0.13
CA LEU A 99 8.64 0.68 1.24
C LEU A 99 10.01 0.17 0.74
#